data_AF-W7T5Z7-F1
#
_entry.id   AF-W7T5Z7-F1
#
_cell.length_a   1.000
_cell.length_b   1.000
_cell.length_c   1.000
_cell.angle_alpha   90.00
_cell.angle_beta   90.00
_cell.angle_gamma   90.00
#
_symmetry.space_group_name_H-M   'P 1'
#
loop_
_entity.id
_entity.type
_entity.pdbx_description
1 polymer ?
#
loop_
_entity_poly.entity_id
_entity_poly.type
_entity_poly.pdbx_seq_one_letter_code
_entity_poly.pdbx_strand_id
1 'polypeptide(L)'
;MRRVQVRAGTSKLVGGIHNREVLMANRAFQAQALRHASGPVLTIGGDCGVETVPLGFARKRFGPALGVLWFDAHGDLNTPATSPSGAYHGMALRHAFGEGDRDFVLDAPVVSRRVVLAGARALDPGEQAMIDRGLVRHVPIERDYDASWVVDAVIASRAPQFYLHIDLDVLDSHRVRRRHLPRARRSVDQRTGGRHPRRRRDPPDHRGRHHRVRHRQSGPVTGAGAHPAGRRRRPPRPLHRPAGPAHPVPAPRRAVISRPREWLMCPWAAPEPLACG
;
A
#
# COMPACT_ATOMS: atom_id res chain seq x y z
N MET A 1 -8.77 -26.47 -2.75
CA MET A 1 -7.88 -25.50 -2.08
C MET A 1 -6.45 -26.01 -2.14
N ARG A 2 -5.47 -25.21 -2.57
CA ARG A 2 -4.04 -25.59 -2.56
C ARG A 2 -3.35 -24.86 -1.39
N ARG A 3 -2.71 -25.61 -0.49
CA ARG A 3 -1.88 -25.01 0.57
C ARG A 3 -0.47 -24.81 0.03
N VAL A 4 0.02 -23.58 0.09
CA VAL A 4 1.40 -23.26 -0.31
C VAL A 4 2.30 -23.42 0.91
N GLN A 5 3.43 -24.10 0.76
CA GLN A 5 4.44 -24.15 1.80
C GLN A 5 5.02 -22.76 2.01
N VAL A 6 5.18 -22.36 3.27
CA VAL A 6 5.81 -21.09 3.64
C VAL A 6 7.04 -21.42 4.47
N ARG A 7 8.22 -21.06 3.96
CA ARG A 7 9.44 -21.05 4.74
C ARG A 7 9.39 -19.83 5.66
N ALA A 8 9.60 -20.07 6.94
CA ALA A 8 9.80 -19.01 7.94
C ALA A 8 11.30 -18.86 8.18
N GLY A 9 11.73 -17.62 8.44
CA GLY A 9 13.11 -17.29 8.76
C GLY A 9 13.34 -15.79 8.73
N THR A 10 14.43 -15.37 9.35
CA THR A 10 14.88 -13.98 9.32
C THR A 10 16.25 -13.90 8.66
N SER A 11 16.48 -12.87 7.85
CA SER A 11 17.79 -12.59 7.29
C SER A 11 18.10 -11.10 7.36
N LYS A 12 19.40 -10.80 7.27
CA LYS A 12 19.88 -9.42 7.12
C LYS A 12 19.32 -8.78 5.84
N LEU A 13 19.37 -7.46 5.80
CA LEU A 13 19.05 -6.65 4.64
C LEU A 13 20.04 -6.99 3.49
N VAL A 14 19.54 -7.43 2.34
CA VAL A 14 20.35 -7.71 1.16
C VAL A 14 19.74 -6.99 -0.04
N GLY A 15 20.50 -6.09 -0.66
CA GLY A 15 20.01 -5.27 -1.78
C GLY A 15 18.83 -4.37 -1.38
N GLY A 16 18.76 -3.94 -0.12
CA GLY A 16 17.66 -3.13 0.41
C GLY A 16 16.38 -3.92 0.74
N ILE A 17 16.41 -5.25 0.73
CA ILE A 17 15.26 -6.11 1.07
C ILE A 17 15.62 -7.06 2.22
N HIS A 18 14.82 -7.07 3.28
CA HIS A 18 14.89 -8.04 4.37
C HIS A 18 14.38 -9.41 3.95
N ASN A 19 14.91 -10.48 4.56
CA ASN A 19 14.42 -11.85 4.38
C ASN A 19 14.47 -12.36 2.92
N ARG A 20 15.37 -11.81 2.09
CA ARG A 20 15.44 -12.05 0.63
C ARG A 20 15.38 -13.54 0.26
N GLU A 21 16.23 -14.37 0.85
CA GLU A 21 16.30 -15.81 0.53
C GLU A 21 14.96 -16.51 0.81
N VAL A 22 14.35 -16.21 1.95
CA VAL A 22 13.07 -16.79 2.37
C VAL A 22 11.94 -16.33 1.45
N LEU A 23 11.92 -15.04 1.10
CA LEU A 23 10.94 -14.49 0.16
C LEU A 23 11.07 -15.14 -1.22
N MET A 24 12.29 -15.33 -1.73
CA MET A 24 12.52 -16.01 -3.01
C MET A 24 12.05 -17.47 -2.99
N ALA A 25 12.33 -18.21 -1.92
CA ALA A 25 11.83 -19.57 -1.76
C ALA A 25 10.28 -19.62 -1.76
N ASN A 26 9.65 -18.71 -1.02
CA ASN A 26 8.19 -18.62 -0.94
C ASN A 26 7.56 -18.26 -2.29
N ARG A 27 8.18 -17.35 -3.07
CA ARG A 27 7.75 -17.04 -4.44
C ARG A 27 7.80 -18.27 -5.35
N ALA A 28 8.84 -19.10 -5.24
CA ALA A 28 8.95 -20.33 -6.01
C ALA A 28 7.83 -21.33 -5.65
N PHE A 29 7.50 -21.47 -4.36
CA PHE A 29 6.38 -22.31 -3.92
C PHE A 29 5.03 -21.79 -4.41
N GLN A 30 4.81 -20.47 -4.40
CA GLN A 30 3.60 -19.86 -4.97
C GLN A 30 3.50 -20.11 -6.48
N ALA A 31 4.60 -19.91 -7.22
CA ALA A 31 4.62 -20.15 -8.65
C ALA A 31 4.28 -21.60 -8.97
N GLN A 32 4.84 -22.56 -8.22
CA GLN A 32 4.51 -23.97 -8.30
C GLN A 32 3.03 -24.27 -8.08
N ALA A 33 2.43 -23.66 -7.05
CA ALA A 33 1.02 -23.84 -6.75
C ALA A 33 0.10 -23.30 -7.84
N LEU A 34 0.54 -22.29 -8.61
CA LEU A 34 -0.26 -21.66 -9.67
C LEU A 34 -0.05 -22.26 -11.07
N ARG A 35 1.02 -23.03 -11.33
CA ARG A 35 1.36 -23.56 -12.67
C ARG A 35 0.20 -24.19 -13.45
N HIS A 36 -0.71 -24.87 -12.76
CA HIS A 36 -1.84 -25.58 -13.35
C HIS A 36 -3.20 -25.03 -12.90
N ALA A 37 -3.26 -23.76 -12.50
CA ALA A 37 -4.53 -23.12 -12.15
C ALA A 37 -5.30 -22.73 -13.42
N SER A 38 -6.50 -23.27 -13.62
CA SER A 38 -7.35 -23.01 -14.79
C SER A 38 -8.59 -22.17 -14.47
N GLY A 39 -9.00 -22.08 -13.21
CA GLY A 39 -10.15 -21.28 -12.75
C GLY A 39 -9.76 -19.92 -12.16
N PRO A 40 -10.72 -19.20 -11.54
CA PRO A 40 -10.44 -18.05 -10.69
C PRO A 40 -9.44 -18.43 -9.58
N VAL A 41 -8.55 -17.51 -9.24
CA VAL A 41 -7.57 -17.69 -8.18
C VAL A 41 -7.95 -16.77 -7.03
N LEU A 42 -8.12 -17.34 -5.84
CA LEU A 42 -8.21 -16.61 -4.59
C LEU A 42 -6.95 -16.94 -3.79
N THR A 43 -6.14 -15.91 -3.54
CA THR A 43 -4.99 -16.00 -2.65
C THR A 43 -5.42 -15.51 -1.27
N ILE A 44 -5.22 -16.34 -0.25
CA ILE A 44 -5.37 -15.95 1.15
C ILE A 44 -3.98 -16.03 1.75
N GLY A 45 -3.38 -14.86 1.99
CA GLY A 45 -1.96 -14.73 2.26
C GLY A 45 -1.63 -14.23 3.67
N GLY A 46 -0.35 -13.88 3.82
CA GLY A 46 0.17 -13.06 4.92
C GLY A 46 0.15 -11.59 4.52
N ASP A 47 1.30 -10.92 4.57
CA ASP A 47 1.44 -9.53 4.10
C ASP A 47 1.32 -9.38 2.57
N CYS A 48 1.22 -8.14 2.08
CA CYS A 48 1.08 -7.81 0.65
C CYS A 48 2.20 -8.31 -0.26
N GLY A 49 3.37 -8.68 0.29
CA GLY A 49 4.47 -9.26 -0.48
C GLY A 49 4.08 -10.55 -1.21
N VAL A 50 3.07 -11.26 -0.72
CA VAL A 50 2.54 -12.49 -1.34
C VAL A 50 1.87 -12.27 -2.69
N GLU A 51 1.48 -11.03 -3.02
CA GLU A 51 0.62 -10.73 -4.17
C GLU A 51 1.32 -10.72 -5.51
N THR A 52 2.64 -10.50 -5.51
CA THR A 52 3.40 -10.33 -6.75
C THR A 52 3.36 -11.58 -7.65
N VAL A 53 3.42 -12.79 -7.11
CA VAL A 53 3.36 -14.02 -7.92
C VAL A 53 1.95 -14.27 -8.49
N PRO A 54 0.86 -14.25 -7.70
CA PRO A 54 -0.51 -14.32 -8.23
C PRO A 54 -0.85 -13.20 -9.23
N LEU A 55 -0.41 -11.97 -8.96
CA LEU A 55 -0.60 -10.85 -9.88
C LEU A 55 0.15 -11.05 -11.19
N GLY A 56 1.40 -11.54 -11.13
CA GLY A 56 2.17 -11.92 -12.32
C GLY A 56 1.49 -13.03 -13.13
N PHE A 57 0.95 -14.04 -12.45
CA PHE A 57 0.16 -15.10 -13.09
C PHE A 57 -1.08 -14.54 -13.78
N ALA A 58 -1.84 -13.68 -13.11
CA ALA A 58 -3.01 -13.01 -13.66
C ALA A 58 -2.61 -12.14 -14.87
N ARG A 59 -1.54 -11.37 -14.76
CA ARG A 59 -1.04 -10.49 -15.83
C ARG A 59 -0.61 -11.26 -17.08
N LYS A 60 -0.02 -12.46 -16.93
CA LYS A 60 0.29 -13.38 -18.04
C LYS A 60 -0.99 -13.93 -18.68
N ARG A 61 -1.97 -14.33 -17.86
CA ARG A 61 -3.24 -14.93 -18.33
C ARG A 61 -4.18 -13.93 -19.02
N PHE A 62 -4.28 -12.72 -18.48
CA PHE A 62 -5.28 -11.72 -18.86
C PHE A 62 -4.73 -10.59 -19.72
N GLY A 63 -3.43 -10.61 -20.01
CA GLY A 63 -2.79 -9.70 -20.95
C GLY A 63 -2.56 -8.26 -20.43
N PRO A 64 -2.04 -7.37 -21.28
CA PRO A 64 -1.60 -6.02 -20.90
C PRO A 64 -2.72 -5.05 -20.56
N ALA A 65 -3.97 -5.43 -20.83
CA ALA A 65 -5.13 -4.63 -20.48
C ALA A 65 -5.61 -4.85 -19.04
N LEU A 66 -5.08 -5.84 -18.31
CA LEU A 66 -5.46 -6.11 -16.92
C LEU A 66 -5.27 -4.85 -16.06
N GLY A 67 -6.36 -4.43 -15.42
CA GLY A 67 -6.35 -3.41 -14.36
C GLY A 67 -6.05 -4.03 -13.01
N VAL A 68 -5.65 -3.21 -12.05
CA VAL A 68 -5.46 -3.62 -10.66
C VAL A 68 -6.23 -2.68 -9.77
N LEU A 69 -7.03 -3.22 -8.86
CA LEU A 69 -7.67 -2.48 -7.79
C LEU A 69 -7.02 -2.93 -6.49
N TRP A 70 -6.26 -2.01 -5.88
CA TRP A 70 -5.44 -2.24 -4.71
C TRP A 70 -6.08 -1.49 -3.53
N PHE A 71 -6.75 -2.21 -2.64
CA PHE A 71 -7.28 -1.65 -1.40
C PHE A 71 -6.26 -1.85 -0.29
N ASP A 72 -5.68 -0.77 0.21
CA ASP A 72 -4.57 -0.81 1.16
C ASP A 72 -4.48 0.53 1.93
N ALA A 73 -4.05 0.52 3.18
CA ALA A 73 -3.76 1.76 3.91
C ALA A 73 -2.43 2.40 3.49
N HIS A 74 -1.52 1.62 2.92
CA HIS A 74 -0.18 2.01 2.45
C HIS A 74 -0.15 2.09 0.91
N GLY A 75 0.97 2.56 0.36
CA GLY A 75 1.14 2.64 -1.09
C GLY A 75 1.62 1.34 -1.73
N ASP A 76 2.47 0.60 -1.02
CA ASP A 76 3.30 -0.47 -1.57
C ASP A 76 4.14 -0.03 -2.77
N LEU A 77 4.44 1.27 -2.84
CA LEU A 77 5.04 1.95 -3.99
C LEU A 77 6.57 2.12 -3.84
N ASN A 78 7.16 1.58 -2.77
CA ASN A 78 8.59 1.70 -2.57
C ASN A 78 9.42 0.81 -3.51
N THR A 79 10.62 1.29 -3.77
CA THR A 79 11.74 0.48 -4.25
C THR A 79 12.68 0.19 -3.08
N PRO A 80 13.68 -0.71 -3.24
CA PRO A 80 14.69 -0.90 -2.19
C PRO A 80 15.48 0.36 -1.84
N ALA A 81 15.54 1.35 -2.74
CA ALA A 81 16.22 2.61 -2.52
C ALA A 81 15.37 3.66 -1.79
N THR A 82 14.04 3.55 -1.83
CA THR A 82 13.13 4.53 -1.22
C THR A 82 12.52 4.01 0.08
N SER A 83 12.47 2.70 0.28
CA SER A 83 11.86 2.11 1.47
C SER A 83 12.62 2.49 2.74
N PRO A 84 11.93 3.04 3.76
CA PRO A 84 12.55 3.33 5.05
C PRO A 84 12.76 2.07 5.91
N SER A 85 12.00 1.00 5.65
CA SER A 85 12.00 -0.22 6.47
C SER A 85 12.77 -1.38 5.86
N GLY A 86 12.96 -1.40 4.53
CA GLY A 86 13.50 -2.56 3.81
C GLY A 86 12.57 -3.78 3.81
N ALA A 87 11.34 -3.65 4.32
CA ALA A 87 10.35 -4.72 4.32
C ALA A 87 9.71 -4.84 2.93
N TYR A 88 9.60 -6.06 2.41
CA TYR A 88 9.18 -6.28 1.01
C TYR A 88 7.70 -5.96 0.75
N HIS A 89 6.82 -6.08 1.73
CA HIS A 89 5.39 -5.80 1.56
C HIS A 89 5.17 -4.37 1.04
N GLY A 90 5.85 -3.37 1.62
CA GLY A 90 5.81 -1.98 1.17
C GLY A 90 6.40 -1.72 -0.23
N MET A 91 6.87 -2.74 -0.94
CA MET A 91 7.42 -2.65 -2.28
C MET A 91 6.65 -3.47 -3.32
N ALA A 92 5.65 -4.24 -2.90
CA ALA A 92 5.04 -5.29 -3.72
C ALA A 92 4.41 -4.72 -5.00
N LEU A 93 3.61 -3.66 -4.88
CA LEU A 93 2.94 -3.03 -6.02
C LEU A 93 3.95 -2.34 -6.96
N ARG A 94 5.00 -1.72 -6.44
CA ARG A 94 6.05 -1.13 -7.29
C ARG A 94 6.81 -2.15 -8.12
N HIS A 95 7.16 -3.29 -7.52
CA HIS A 95 7.79 -4.40 -8.24
C HIS A 95 6.86 -5.00 -9.30
N ALA A 96 5.54 -4.94 -9.08
CA ALA A 96 4.57 -5.33 -10.09
C ALA A 96 4.60 -4.45 -11.35
N PHE A 97 5.09 -3.21 -11.25
CA PHE A 97 5.31 -2.31 -12.39
C PHE A 97 6.62 -2.56 -13.12
N GLY A 98 7.41 -3.55 -12.69
CA GLY A 98 8.74 -3.78 -13.23
C GLY A 98 9.80 -2.84 -12.66
N GLU A 99 9.49 -2.11 -11.58
CA GLU A 99 10.37 -1.13 -10.97
C GLU A 99 10.82 -1.62 -9.59
N GLY A 100 12.11 -1.95 -9.43
CA GLY A 100 12.66 -2.43 -8.18
C GLY A 100 13.79 -3.42 -8.36
N ASP A 101 13.92 -4.36 -7.43
CA ASP A 101 14.90 -5.42 -7.47
C ASP A 101 14.57 -6.45 -8.57
N ARG A 102 15.57 -6.77 -9.39
CA ARG A 102 15.45 -7.65 -10.57
C ARG A 102 14.92 -9.05 -10.25
N ASP A 103 15.13 -9.55 -9.04
CA ASP A 103 14.70 -10.91 -8.65
C ASP A 103 13.22 -10.93 -8.21
N PHE A 104 12.64 -9.75 -7.98
CA PHE A 104 11.29 -9.57 -7.45
C PHE A 104 10.30 -8.96 -8.45
N VAL A 105 10.78 -8.24 -9.46
CA VAL A 105 9.94 -7.70 -10.53
C VAL A 105 9.25 -8.80 -11.35
N LEU A 106 8.14 -8.45 -11.99
CA LEU A 106 7.42 -9.36 -12.88
C LEU A 106 8.05 -9.38 -14.26
N ASP A 107 8.14 -10.57 -14.88
CA ASP A 107 8.55 -10.70 -16.30
C ASP A 107 7.67 -9.86 -17.23
N ALA A 108 6.36 -9.79 -16.91
CA ALA A 108 5.38 -8.99 -17.61
C ALA A 108 4.82 -7.94 -16.65
N PRO A 109 5.30 -6.69 -16.70
CA PRO A 109 4.83 -5.63 -15.83
C PRO A 109 3.34 -5.32 -15.98
N VAL A 110 2.74 -4.93 -14.85
CA VAL A 110 1.43 -4.28 -14.80
C VAL A 110 1.59 -2.84 -15.27
N VAL A 111 0.61 -2.36 -16.04
CA VAL A 111 0.60 -0.98 -16.53
C VAL A 111 0.08 -0.08 -15.41
N SER A 112 0.96 0.71 -14.79
CA SER A 112 0.65 1.53 -13.59
C SER A 112 -0.58 2.44 -13.75
N ARG A 113 -0.78 3.06 -14.92
CA ARG A 113 -1.97 3.91 -15.20
C ARG A 113 -3.31 3.17 -15.14
N ARG A 114 -3.30 1.83 -15.12
CA ARG A 114 -4.48 0.96 -14.97
C ARG A 114 -4.66 0.48 -13.53
N VAL A 115 -3.84 0.98 -12.61
CA VAL A 115 -3.95 0.68 -11.18
C VAL A 115 -4.74 1.78 -10.49
N VAL A 116 -5.72 1.36 -9.72
CA VAL A 116 -6.45 2.17 -8.76
C VAL A 116 -5.99 1.78 -7.37
N LEU A 117 -5.36 2.72 -6.66
CA LEU A 117 -4.97 2.57 -5.26
C LEU A 117 -6.02 3.27 -4.40
N ALA A 118 -6.78 2.50 -3.63
CA ALA A 118 -7.90 3.01 -2.84
C ALA A 118 -7.64 2.79 -1.35
N GLY A 119 -7.79 3.86 -0.56
CA GLY A 119 -7.65 3.78 0.90
C GLY A 119 -6.30 4.19 1.47
N ALA A 120 -5.31 4.41 0.60
CA ALA A 120 -3.97 4.77 1.02
C ALA A 120 -3.95 6.13 1.73
N ARG A 121 -3.43 6.12 2.96
CA ARG A 121 -3.38 7.25 3.90
C ARG A 121 -2.16 7.20 4.83
N ALA A 122 -1.47 6.07 4.89
CA ALA A 122 -0.25 5.84 5.65
C ALA A 122 0.95 5.74 4.69
N LEU A 123 1.29 6.88 4.07
CA LEU A 123 2.31 6.94 3.03
C LEU A 123 3.61 7.49 3.60
N ASP A 124 4.73 6.82 3.30
CA ASP A 124 6.05 7.42 3.52
C ASP A 124 6.39 8.44 2.41
N PRO A 125 7.46 9.26 2.58
CA PRO A 125 7.82 10.26 1.58
C PRO A 125 8.14 9.70 0.19
N GLY A 126 8.68 8.48 0.12
CA GLY A 126 9.00 7.81 -1.14
C GLY A 126 7.73 7.41 -1.90
N GLU A 127 6.74 6.87 -1.19
CA GLU A 127 5.44 6.52 -1.76
C GLU A 127 4.61 7.75 -2.14
N GLN A 128 4.56 8.76 -1.26
CA GLN A 128 3.84 10.00 -1.53
C GLN A 128 4.35 10.67 -2.81
N ALA A 129 5.67 10.72 -3.02
CA ALA A 129 6.25 11.28 -4.23
C ALA A 129 5.78 10.59 -5.53
N MET A 130 5.37 9.31 -5.46
CA MET A 130 4.88 8.56 -6.61
C MET A 130 3.41 8.85 -6.90
N ILE A 131 2.62 9.01 -5.84
CA ILE A 131 1.24 9.48 -5.93
C ILE A 131 1.21 10.89 -6.51
N ASP A 132 2.06 11.80 -6.02
CA ASP A 132 2.14 13.19 -6.50
C ASP A 132 2.54 13.27 -7.98
N ARG A 133 3.33 12.31 -8.47
CA ARG A 133 3.70 12.19 -9.89
C ARG A 133 2.63 11.51 -10.75
N GLY A 134 1.54 11.03 -10.15
CA GLY A 134 0.46 10.35 -10.85
C GLY A 134 0.85 8.95 -11.36
N LEU A 135 1.78 8.25 -10.67
CA LEU A 135 2.19 6.90 -11.06
C LEU A 135 1.00 5.93 -11.14
N VAL A 136 0.09 6.05 -10.17
CA VAL A 136 -1.16 5.29 -10.06
C VAL A 136 -2.33 6.25 -9.89
N ARG A 137 -3.55 5.76 -10.14
CA ARG A 137 -4.76 6.50 -9.81
C ARG A 137 -5.07 6.30 -8.33
N HIS A 138 -4.66 7.25 -7.50
CA HIS A 138 -4.95 7.25 -6.07
C HIS A 138 -6.34 7.80 -5.78
N VAL A 139 -7.10 7.07 -4.96
CA VAL A 139 -8.39 7.50 -4.40
C VAL A 139 -8.18 7.62 -2.88
N PRO A 140 -8.00 8.83 -2.35
CA PRO A 140 -7.79 9.04 -0.92
C PRO A 140 -9.08 8.78 -0.12
N ILE A 141 -8.93 8.45 1.17
CA ILE A 141 -10.05 8.44 2.12
C ILE A 141 -10.02 9.77 2.88
N GLU A 142 -11.05 10.59 2.65
CA GLU A 142 -11.27 11.87 3.32
C GLU A 142 -12.61 11.85 4.09
N ARG A 143 -12.92 12.92 4.82
CA ARG A 143 -14.13 13.01 5.67
C ARG A 143 -15.43 12.72 4.92
N ASP A 144 -15.48 13.08 3.64
CA ASP A 144 -16.66 12.94 2.78
C ASP A 144 -16.45 11.87 1.68
N TYR A 145 -15.64 10.85 1.98
CA TYR A 145 -15.38 9.74 1.05
C TYR A 145 -16.69 9.10 0.57
N ASP A 146 -16.81 8.95 -0.75
CA ASP A 146 -17.90 8.26 -1.42
C ASP A 146 -17.34 7.09 -2.25
N ALA A 147 -17.95 5.91 -2.13
CA ALA A 147 -17.52 4.72 -2.86
C ALA A 147 -17.61 4.88 -4.39
N SER A 148 -18.43 5.81 -4.88
CA SER A 148 -18.49 6.19 -6.30
C SER A 148 -17.15 6.70 -6.83
N TRP A 149 -16.28 7.27 -5.99
CA TRP A 149 -14.97 7.74 -6.44
C TRP A 149 -14.06 6.59 -6.88
N VAL A 150 -14.17 5.43 -6.22
CA VAL A 150 -13.48 4.21 -6.66
C VAL A 150 -14.08 3.70 -7.97
N VAL A 151 -15.41 3.75 -8.11
CA VAL A 151 -16.09 3.35 -9.36
C VAL A 151 -15.65 4.25 -10.53
N ASP A 152 -15.60 5.56 -10.33
CA ASP A 152 -15.14 6.53 -11.33
C ASP A 152 -13.67 6.28 -11.69
N ALA A 153 -12.84 5.99 -10.70
CA ALA A 153 -11.43 5.65 -10.91
C ALA A 153 -11.25 4.36 -11.73
N VAL A 154 -12.06 3.33 -11.43
CA VAL A 154 -12.13 2.06 -12.16
C VAL A 154 -12.55 2.30 -13.61
N ILE A 155 -13.60 3.07 -13.86
CA ILE A 155 -14.06 3.44 -15.21
C ILE A 155 -12.98 4.22 -15.96
N ALA A 156 -12.36 5.20 -15.30
CA ALA A 156 -11.31 6.04 -15.88
C ALA A 156 -10.02 5.28 -16.22
N SER A 157 -9.77 4.12 -15.58
CA SER A 157 -8.65 3.24 -15.93
C SER A 157 -8.79 2.58 -17.31
N ARG A 158 -10.03 2.50 -17.83
CA ARG A 158 -10.39 1.82 -19.08
C ARG A 158 -9.90 0.36 -19.15
N ALA A 159 -9.70 -0.29 -18.01
CA ALA A 159 -9.36 -1.71 -17.96
C ALA A 159 -10.65 -2.54 -18.11
N PRO A 160 -10.68 -3.58 -18.97
CA PRO A 160 -11.86 -4.41 -19.18
C PRO A 160 -12.07 -5.43 -18.04
N GLN A 161 -11.05 -5.67 -17.22
CA GLN A 161 -11.06 -6.64 -16.12
C GLN A 161 -10.00 -6.26 -15.09
N PHE A 162 -10.19 -6.70 -13.85
CA PHE A 162 -9.36 -6.31 -12.72
C PHE A 162 -8.84 -7.49 -11.93
N TYR A 163 -7.60 -7.36 -11.48
CA TYR A 163 -7.08 -8.06 -10.31
C TYR A 163 -7.49 -7.27 -9.06
N LEU A 164 -8.07 -7.94 -8.07
CA LEU A 164 -8.48 -7.33 -6.82
C LEU A 164 -7.55 -7.77 -5.69
N HIS A 165 -6.90 -6.80 -5.05
CA HIS A 165 -6.16 -6.98 -3.82
C HIS A 165 -6.83 -6.21 -2.68
N ILE A 166 -6.85 -6.81 -1.50
CA ILE A 166 -7.39 -6.21 -0.27
C ILE A 166 -6.43 -6.52 0.87
N ASP A 167 -5.62 -5.53 1.28
CA ASP A 167 -5.02 -5.52 2.61
C ASP A 167 -6.13 -5.18 3.62
N LEU A 168 -6.18 -5.95 4.71
CA LEU A 168 -7.15 -5.74 5.77
C LEU A 168 -6.87 -4.46 6.58
N ASP A 169 -5.65 -3.92 6.53
CA ASP A 169 -5.31 -2.67 7.21
C ASP A 169 -5.96 -1.42 6.57
N VAL A 170 -6.52 -1.58 5.36
CA VAL A 170 -7.35 -0.57 4.71
C VAL A 170 -8.56 -0.20 5.58
N LEU A 171 -9.05 -1.16 6.38
CA LEU A 171 -10.16 -0.98 7.30
C LEU A 171 -9.74 -0.13 8.52
N ASP A 172 -10.69 0.64 9.05
CA ASP A 172 -10.49 1.35 10.31
C ASP A 172 -10.25 0.35 11.46
N SER A 173 -9.03 0.40 12.00
CA SER A 173 -8.59 -0.46 13.11
C SER A 173 -9.49 -0.39 14.35
N HIS A 174 -10.18 0.74 14.58
CA HIS A 174 -11.14 0.87 15.69
C HIS A 174 -12.42 0.05 15.48
N ARG A 175 -12.78 -0.26 14.24
CA ARG A 175 -13.95 -1.09 13.88
C ARG A 175 -13.61 -2.57 13.83
N VAL A 176 -12.40 -2.93 13.36
CA VAL A 176 -11.96 -4.33 13.25
C VAL A 176 -11.64 -4.97 14.61
N ARG A 177 -11.15 -4.18 15.59
CA ARG A 177 -10.84 -4.67 16.95
C ARG A 177 -12.05 -5.15 17.76
N ARG A 178 -13.30 -4.87 17.35
CA ARG A 178 -14.50 -5.16 18.16
C ARG A 178 -15.17 -6.52 17.91
N ARG A 179 -14.77 -7.30 16.91
CA ARG A 179 -15.43 -8.60 16.64
C ARG A 179 -14.64 -9.85 17.01
N HIS A 180 -13.31 -9.88 17.00
CA HIS A 180 -12.57 -11.15 17.06
C HIS A 180 -11.37 -11.22 18.03
N LEU A 181 -11.42 -10.54 19.18
CA LEU A 181 -10.57 -10.93 20.30
C LEU A 181 -11.44 -11.45 21.44
N PRO A 182 -11.37 -12.74 21.82
CA PRO A 182 -11.90 -13.16 23.11
C PRO A 182 -11.22 -12.30 24.17
N ARG A 183 -12.02 -11.61 24.98
CA ARG A 183 -11.51 -10.94 26.18
C ARG A 183 -10.72 -11.98 26.95
N ALA A 184 -9.42 -11.75 27.13
CA ALA A 184 -8.64 -12.51 28.09
C ALA A 184 -9.39 -12.43 29.42
N ARG A 185 -9.89 -13.59 29.89
CA ARG A 185 -10.49 -13.70 31.22
C ARG A 185 -9.41 -13.26 32.19
N ARG A 186 -9.61 -12.12 32.85
CA ARG A 186 -8.83 -11.79 34.04
C ARG A 186 -9.25 -12.82 35.10
N SER A 187 -8.42 -13.84 35.30
CA SER A 187 -8.51 -14.70 36.46
C SER A 187 -8.21 -13.84 37.69
N VAL A 188 -9.23 -13.68 38.51
CA VAL A 188 -9.16 -13.14 39.86
C VAL A 188 -8.72 -14.26 40.79
N ASP A 189 -7.83 -13.88 41.72
CA ASP A 189 -7.46 -14.51 42.99
C ASP A 189 -6.39 -15.61 42.95
N GLN A 190 -5.27 -15.41 43.66
CA GLN A 190 -5.23 -15.71 45.10
C GLN A 190 -4.01 -15.11 45.82
N ARG A 191 -4.29 -14.78 47.08
CA ARG A 191 -3.43 -14.18 48.11
C ARG A 191 -2.29 -15.10 48.53
N THR A 192 -1.18 -14.47 48.92
CA THR A 192 -0.27 -14.74 50.08
C THR A 192 0.94 -13.81 49.82
N GLY A 193 1.50 -13.01 50.71
CA GLY A 193 1.50 -12.88 52.16
C GLY A 193 2.90 -12.31 52.48
N GLY A 194 3.02 -11.16 53.15
CA GLY A 194 4.33 -10.64 53.55
C GLY A 194 4.35 -9.14 53.83
N ARG A 195 4.50 -8.77 55.10
CA ARG A 195 4.41 -7.42 55.66
C ARG A 195 5.79 -6.70 55.70
N HIS A 196 5.72 -5.37 55.52
CA HIS A 196 6.54 -4.29 56.15
C HIS A 196 8.02 -4.05 55.75
N PRO A 197 8.58 -2.83 56.01
CA PRO A 197 8.00 -1.48 55.90
C PRO A 197 8.93 -0.44 55.21
N ARG A 198 8.34 0.72 54.92
CA ARG A 198 8.91 1.95 54.38
C ARG A 198 10.11 2.49 55.18
N ARG A 199 11.12 3.04 54.48
CA ARG A 199 11.88 4.20 54.97
C ARG A 199 12.08 5.24 53.86
N ARG A 200 11.63 6.46 54.19
CA ARG A 200 11.86 7.73 53.50
C ARG A 200 13.31 8.17 53.71
N ARG A 201 13.88 8.91 52.75
CA ARG A 201 14.71 10.12 52.95
C ARG A 201 15.16 10.69 51.59
N ASP A 202 14.64 11.87 51.27
CA ASP A 202 15.31 12.92 50.46
C ASP A 202 15.59 14.10 51.43
N PRO A 203 16.30 15.18 51.04
CA PRO A 203 17.63 15.31 50.44
C PRO A 203 18.51 16.30 51.28
N PRO A 204 19.62 16.86 50.75
CA PRO A 204 19.57 18.32 50.60
C PRO A 204 20.15 18.90 49.29
N ASP A 205 19.62 20.10 49.03
CA ASP A 205 19.93 21.18 48.08
C ASP A 205 21.41 21.57 48.03
N HIS A 206 21.92 21.92 46.84
CA HIS A 206 22.75 23.13 46.68
C HIS A 206 22.67 23.71 45.25
N ARG A 207 21.89 24.79 45.19
CA ARG A 207 21.97 25.98 44.32
C ARG A 207 23.34 26.27 43.68
N GLY A 208 23.27 26.58 42.38
CA GLY A 208 23.74 27.85 41.84
C GLY A 208 25.08 27.84 41.09
N ARG A 209 25.01 28.11 39.78
CA ARG A 209 25.52 29.37 39.19
C ARG A 209 25.18 29.46 37.70
N HIS A 210 24.59 30.61 37.37
CA HIS A 210 24.40 31.11 36.01
C HIS A 210 25.75 31.48 35.40
N HIS A 211 25.99 31.10 34.15
CA HIS A 211 26.81 31.90 33.25
C HIS A 211 26.08 32.13 31.93
N ARG A 212 25.69 33.39 31.77
CA ARG A 212 25.17 34.04 30.57
C ARG A 212 26.40 34.56 29.82
N VAL A 213 26.60 34.18 28.56
CA VAL A 213 27.50 34.91 27.65
C VAL A 213 26.71 35.29 26.41
N ARG A 214 26.73 36.59 26.13
CA ARG A 214 26.06 37.26 25.00
C ARG A 214 26.94 37.19 23.74
N HIS A 215 26.23 37.26 22.61
CA HIS A 215 26.61 37.70 21.27
C HIS A 215 28.01 38.29 21.04
N ARG A 216 28.61 37.87 19.92
CA ARG A 216 29.28 38.79 19.00
C ARG A 216 28.82 38.53 17.56
N GLN A 217 28.27 39.59 16.97
CA GLN A 217 28.16 39.83 15.54
C GLN A 217 29.52 40.30 15.02
N SER A 218 29.87 39.93 13.80
CA SER A 218 30.80 40.68 12.95
C SER A 218 30.42 40.41 11.51
N GLY A 219 30.23 41.51 10.77
CA GLY A 219 29.55 41.61 9.49
C GLY A 219 30.38 41.26 8.24
N PRO A 220 30.01 41.84 7.08
CA PRO A 220 30.07 41.17 5.78
C PRO A 220 31.35 41.50 5.00
N VAL A 221 31.71 40.62 4.06
CA VAL A 221 32.67 40.90 3.00
C VAL A 221 31.93 41.06 1.68
N THR A 222 32.22 42.19 1.03
CA THR A 222 31.75 42.72 -0.24
C THR A 222 32.39 42.05 -1.46
N GLY A 223 31.69 42.06 -2.60
CA GLY A 223 32.25 41.87 -3.95
C GLY A 223 31.20 41.33 -4.93
N ALA A 224 30.32 42.16 -5.49
CA ALA A 224 30.49 42.91 -6.73
C ALA A 224 30.64 42.02 -7.98
N GLY A 225 29.60 41.97 -8.81
CA GLY A 225 29.58 41.31 -10.12
C GLY A 225 28.22 41.46 -10.78
N ALA A 226 28.05 42.54 -11.54
CA ALA A 226 26.81 42.94 -12.19
C ALA A 226 26.54 42.19 -13.52
N HIS A 227 25.24 42.06 -13.81
CA HIS A 227 24.48 41.67 -15.00
C HIS A 227 25.00 42.19 -16.38
N PRO A 228 24.60 41.59 -17.53
CA PRO A 228 23.25 41.81 -18.06
C PRO A 228 22.51 40.62 -18.68
N ALA A 229 21.24 40.53 -18.27
CA ALA A 229 20.04 40.21 -19.03
C ALA A 229 20.17 40.07 -20.56
N GLY A 230 20.15 38.83 -21.05
CA GLY A 230 19.82 38.49 -22.43
C GLY A 230 18.30 38.51 -22.67
N ARG A 231 17.88 39.29 -23.65
CA ARG A 231 16.49 39.54 -24.06
C ARG A 231 15.71 38.24 -24.36
N ARG A 232 14.54 38.11 -23.72
CA ARG A 232 13.48 37.16 -24.06
C ARG A 232 12.98 37.40 -25.50
N ARG A 233 13.12 36.41 -26.38
CA ARG A 233 12.38 36.36 -27.65
C ARG A 233 11.03 35.67 -27.40
N ARG A 234 9.93 36.38 -27.65
CA ARG A 234 8.57 35.81 -27.65
C ARG A 234 8.43 34.85 -28.84
N PRO A 235 7.85 33.65 -28.67
CA PRO A 235 7.46 32.83 -29.81
C PRO A 235 6.25 33.48 -30.53
N PRO A 236 6.13 33.32 -31.86
CA PRO A 236 5.00 33.86 -32.61
C PRO A 236 3.68 33.19 -32.20
N ARG A 237 2.61 34.00 -32.14
CA ARG A 237 1.24 33.53 -31.90
C ARG A 237 0.80 32.57 -33.02
N PRO A 238 0.16 31.43 -32.72
CA PRO A 238 -0.47 30.62 -33.75
C PRO A 238 -1.67 31.35 -34.37
N LEU A 239 -1.74 31.34 -35.70
CA LEU A 239 -2.86 31.85 -36.49
C LEU A 239 -4.12 31.03 -36.18
N HIS A 240 -5.21 31.71 -35.82
CA HIS A 240 -6.54 31.11 -35.67
C HIS A 240 -7.02 30.59 -37.04
N ARG A 241 -7.25 29.28 -37.14
CA ARG A 241 -8.12 28.70 -38.18
C ARG A 241 -9.58 28.81 -37.73
N PRO A 242 -10.52 29.18 -38.61
CA PRO A 242 -11.94 29.16 -38.28
C PRO A 242 -12.42 27.72 -38.06
N ALA A 243 -13.25 27.52 -37.03
CA ALA A 243 -13.88 26.25 -36.72
C ALA A 243 -14.89 25.86 -37.82
N GLY A 244 -14.73 24.67 -38.39
CA GLY A 244 -15.75 24.05 -39.23
C GLY A 244 -16.96 23.58 -38.41
N PRO A 245 -18.11 23.31 -39.06
CA PRO A 245 -19.36 23.03 -38.37
C PRO A 245 -19.28 21.74 -37.54
N ALA A 246 -19.83 21.79 -36.32
CA ALA A 246 -19.87 20.67 -35.40
C ALA A 246 -20.84 19.58 -35.90
N HIS A 247 -20.33 18.35 -36.03
CA HIS A 247 -21.19 17.17 -36.20
C HIS A 247 -21.77 16.72 -34.85
N PRO A 248 -23.05 16.31 -34.78
CA PRO A 248 -23.67 15.91 -33.53
C PRO A 248 -23.08 14.59 -33.00
N VAL A 249 -22.69 14.60 -31.73
CA VAL A 249 -22.27 13.41 -30.97
C VAL A 249 -23.53 12.65 -30.52
N PRO A 250 -23.67 11.34 -30.80
CA PRO A 250 -24.82 10.57 -30.34
C PRO A 250 -24.77 10.33 -28.83
N ALA A 251 -25.93 10.46 -28.17
CA ALA A 251 -26.08 10.26 -26.73
C ALA A 251 -25.78 8.81 -26.29
N PRO A 252 -25.20 8.58 -25.11
CA PRO A 252 -24.89 7.24 -24.62
C PRO A 252 -26.19 6.47 -24.29
N ARG A 253 -26.32 5.26 -24.86
CA ARG A 253 -27.39 4.33 -24.51
C ARG A 253 -27.21 3.85 -23.07
N ARG A 254 -28.25 3.98 -22.24
CA ARG A 254 -28.31 3.44 -20.87
C ARG A 254 -28.09 1.92 -20.90
N ALA A 255 -27.03 1.44 -20.24
CA ALA A 255 -26.87 0.03 -19.93
C ALA A 255 -27.85 -0.34 -18.81
N VAL A 256 -28.83 -1.20 -19.12
CA VAL A 256 -29.72 -1.82 -18.14
C VAL A 256 -28.94 -2.97 -17.50
N ILE A 257 -28.52 -2.79 -16.25
CA ILE A 257 -27.97 -3.87 -15.43
C ILE A 257 -29.14 -4.71 -14.93
N SER A 258 -29.33 -5.88 -15.51
CA SER A 258 -30.25 -6.90 -14.98
C SER A 258 -29.75 -7.39 -13.63
N ARG A 259 -30.58 -7.25 -12.58
CA ARG A 259 -30.32 -7.77 -11.23
C ARG A 259 -30.19 -9.31 -11.26
N PRO A 260 -29.12 -9.92 -10.70
CA PRO A 260 -29.17 -11.33 -10.37
C PRO A 260 -30.07 -11.54 -9.15
N ARG A 261 -30.94 -12.55 -9.28
CA ARG A 261 -31.84 -13.04 -8.24
C ARG A 261 -31.04 -13.61 -7.05
N GLU A 262 -31.42 -13.20 -5.85
CA GLU A 262 -31.42 -13.93 -4.57
C GLU A 262 -30.21 -14.83 -4.27
N TRP A 263 -29.27 -14.31 -3.46
CA TRP A 263 -28.35 -15.13 -2.69
C TRP A 263 -29.04 -15.58 -1.39
N LEU A 264 -29.54 -16.82 -1.37
CA LEU A 264 -29.91 -17.49 -0.12
C LEU A 264 -28.65 -17.70 0.73
N MET A 265 -28.67 -17.14 1.94
CA MET A 265 -27.70 -17.41 2.98
C MET A 265 -27.91 -18.82 3.55
N CYS A 266 -26.92 -19.70 3.42
CA CYS A 266 -26.81 -20.91 4.23
C CYS A 266 -25.93 -20.61 5.46
N PRO A 267 -26.42 -20.80 6.71
CA PRO A 267 -25.61 -20.64 7.90
C PRO A 267 -24.62 -21.81 8.05
N TRP A 268 -23.37 -21.47 8.33
CA TRP A 268 -22.27 -22.40 8.61
C TRP A 268 -22.50 -23.13 9.94
N ALA A 269 -22.78 -24.44 9.89
CA ALA A 269 -22.75 -25.31 11.06
C ALA A 269 -21.30 -25.75 11.33
N ALA A 270 -20.85 -25.58 12.57
CA ALA A 270 -19.55 -26.07 13.05
C ALA A 270 -19.60 -27.59 13.30
N PRO A 271 -18.55 -28.37 12.98
CA PRO A 271 -18.47 -29.75 13.43
C PRO A 271 -17.94 -29.82 14.88
N GLU A 272 -18.60 -30.64 15.69
CA GLU A 272 -18.16 -31.05 17.04
C GLU A 272 -16.85 -31.87 17.01
N PRO A 273 -16.09 -31.89 18.12
CA PRO A 273 -14.85 -32.67 18.20
C PRO A 273 -15.11 -34.15 18.45
N LEU A 274 -14.50 -35.01 17.65
CA LEU A 274 -14.40 -36.45 17.90
C LEU A 274 -13.58 -36.71 19.18
N ALA A 275 -14.21 -37.39 20.13
CA ALA A 275 -13.55 -37.97 21.29
C ALA A 275 -12.84 -39.28 20.91
N CYS A 276 -11.67 -39.52 21.52
CA CYS A 276 -11.00 -40.81 21.52
C CYS A 276 -11.86 -41.87 22.22
N GLY A 277 -11.94 -43.05 21.61
CA GLY A 277 -12.47 -44.30 22.13
C GLY A 277 -12.22 -45.42 21.14
#